data_AF-Q7U5N3-F1
#
_entry.id   AF-Q7U5N3-F1
#
_cell.length_a   1.000
_cell.length_b   1.000
_cell.length_c   1.000
_cell.angle_alpha   90.00
_cell.angle_beta   90.00
_cell.angle_gamma   90.00
#
_symmetry.space_group_name_H-M   'P 1'
#
loop_
_entity.id
_entity.type
_entity.pdbx_description
1 polymer ?
#
loop_
_entity_poly.entity_id
_entity_poly.type
_entity_poly.pdbx_seq_one_letter_code
_entity_poly.pdbx_strand_id
1 'polypeptide(L)'
;MGLLLTLSAVVVQGCVQLADGVVTAQRGRQHWLLARHQGRAALVSTSADASSCRMARRLADAHGHGRLDWVMLFDPVATEAMACWEGLGHRVVAPHQGRAGLAMGQRLLSDGLSVELLSDRGQAMLLRVGDQRWRLLPRPQALWALRHQGSSGDVDGTWLGFPPNRTERSWLKEGGPEVAL
;
A
#
# COMPACT_ATOMS: atom_id res chain seq x y z
N MET A 1 -22.88 -33.89 9.50
CA MET A 1 -22.21 -33.39 8.27
C MET A 1 -22.20 -31.86 8.17
N GLY A 2 -23.32 -31.15 8.39
CA GLY A 2 -23.36 -29.67 8.27
C GLY A 2 -22.51 -28.87 9.28
N LEU A 3 -22.35 -29.36 10.52
CA LEU A 3 -21.52 -28.70 11.54
C LEU A 3 -20.02 -28.72 11.19
N LEU A 4 -19.54 -29.84 10.64
CA LEU A 4 -18.15 -29.99 10.19
C LEU A 4 -17.85 -29.07 9.01
N LEU A 5 -18.77 -28.96 8.04
CA LEU A 5 -18.58 -28.06 6.89
C LEU A 5 -18.56 -26.58 7.29
N THR A 6 -19.41 -26.18 8.23
CA THR A 6 -19.44 -24.80 8.74
C THR A 6 -18.21 -24.45 9.56
N LEU A 7 -17.74 -25.34 10.44
CA LEU A 7 -16.48 -25.17 11.17
C LEU A 7 -15.28 -25.07 10.21
N SER A 8 -15.21 -25.93 9.20
CA SER A 8 -14.15 -25.87 8.19
C SER A 8 -14.18 -24.56 7.41
N ALA A 9 -15.36 -24.09 7.00
CA ALA A 9 -15.48 -22.80 6.30
C ALA A 9 -15.02 -21.63 7.18
N VAL A 10 -15.37 -21.63 8.48
CA VAL A 10 -14.93 -20.59 9.42
C VAL A 10 -13.41 -20.61 9.62
N VAL A 11 -12.81 -21.80 9.78
CA VAL A 11 -11.35 -21.94 9.92
C VAL A 11 -10.63 -21.49 8.66
N VAL A 12 -11.08 -21.92 7.49
CA VAL A 12 -10.49 -21.50 6.21
C VAL A 12 -10.61 -19.99 6.04
N GLN A 13 -11.76 -19.41 6.34
CA GLN A 13 -11.98 -17.97 6.24
C GLN A 13 -11.12 -17.20 7.25
N GLY A 14 -10.97 -17.73 8.47
CA GLY A 14 -10.07 -17.18 9.49
C GLY A 14 -8.62 -17.19 9.03
N CYS A 15 -8.13 -18.31 8.47
CA CYS A 15 -6.78 -18.43 7.94
C CYS A 15 -6.53 -17.48 6.76
N VAL A 16 -7.49 -17.31 5.85
CA VAL A 16 -7.36 -16.40 4.70
C VAL A 16 -7.38 -14.92 5.12
N GLN A 17 -8.15 -14.57 6.15
CA GLN A 17 -8.17 -13.20 6.69
C GLN A 17 -6.90 -12.88 7.49
N LEU A 18 -6.30 -13.90 8.12
CA LEU A 18 -5.03 -13.78 8.84
C LEU A 18 -3.81 -13.90 7.92
N ALA A 19 -4.00 -14.22 6.64
CA ALA A 19 -2.90 -14.38 5.71
C ALA A 19 -2.18 -13.04 5.48
N ASP A 20 -0.87 -13.09 5.66
CA ASP A 20 0.01 -11.97 5.40
C ASP A 20 0.10 -11.71 3.90
N GLY A 21 0.22 -10.43 3.54
CA GLY A 21 0.59 -10.05 2.18
C GLY A 21 0.00 -8.73 1.74
N VAL A 22 0.03 -8.56 0.43
CA VAL A 22 -0.32 -7.31 -0.24
C VAL A 22 -1.48 -7.57 -1.19
N VAL A 23 -2.49 -6.71 -1.13
CA VAL A 23 -3.61 -6.69 -2.08
C VAL A 23 -3.59 -5.37 -2.83
N THR A 24 -3.59 -5.44 -4.16
CA THR A 24 -3.65 -4.27 -5.03
C THR A 24 -5.05 -4.09 -5.59
N ALA A 25 -5.44 -2.85 -5.82
CA ALA A 25 -6.63 -2.52 -6.59
C ALA A 25 -6.38 -1.30 -7.46
N GLN A 26 -7.01 -1.27 -8.63
CA GLN A 26 -6.92 -0.14 -9.55
C GLN A 26 -8.30 0.21 -10.11
N ARG A 27 -8.55 1.51 -10.26
CA ARG A 27 -9.71 2.03 -11.00
C ARG A 27 -9.30 3.29 -11.77
N GLY A 28 -9.18 3.15 -13.09
CA GLY A 28 -8.66 4.23 -13.92
C GLY A 28 -7.23 4.60 -13.52
N ARG A 29 -7.03 5.81 -13.00
CA ARG A 29 -5.72 6.32 -12.54
C ARG A 29 -5.49 6.18 -11.03
N GLN A 30 -6.50 5.71 -10.31
CA GLN A 30 -6.46 5.54 -8.86
C GLN A 30 -5.96 4.14 -8.55
N HIS A 31 -4.98 4.05 -7.65
CA HIS A 31 -4.38 2.79 -7.22
C HIS A 31 -4.41 2.73 -5.70
N TRP A 32 -4.66 1.53 -5.20
CA TRP A 32 -4.62 1.20 -3.78
C TRP A 32 -3.73 -0.01 -3.56
N LEU A 33 -3.09 0.00 -2.41
CA LEU A 33 -2.39 -1.14 -1.86
C LEU A 33 -2.83 -1.32 -0.41
N LEU A 34 -3.34 -2.50 -0.09
CA LEU A 34 -3.65 -2.92 1.28
C LEU A 34 -2.59 -3.94 1.71
N ALA A 35 -1.80 -3.59 2.72
CA ALA A 35 -0.85 -4.47 3.37
C ALA A 35 -1.51 -5.10 4.60
N ARG A 36 -1.38 -6.41 4.78
CA ARG A 36 -2.00 -7.18 5.87
C ARG A 36 -0.97 -8.05 6.55
N HIS A 37 -0.96 -8.06 7.88
CA HIS A 37 -0.10 -8.94 8.65
C HIS A 37 -0.79 -9.35 9.94
N GLN A 38 -1.09 -10.64 10.12
CA GLN A 38 -1.65 -11.20 11.37
C GLN A 38 -2.82 -10.38 11.98
N GLY A 39 -3.79 -9.98 11.14
CA GLY A 39 -4.96 -9.19 11.57
C GLY A 39 -4.74 -7.67 11.64
N ARG A 40 -3.50 -7.20 11.45
CA ARG A 40 -3.15 -5.78 11.26
C ARG A 40 -3.24 -5.42 9.79
N ALA A 41 -3.57 -4.17 9.50
CA ALA A 41 -3.55 -3.70 8.12
C ALA A 41 -3.19 -2.22 7.99
N ALA A 42 -2.62 -1.91 6.84
CA ALA A 42 -2.26 -0.57 6.44
C ALA A 42 -2.54 -0.35 4.97
N LEU A 43 -2.81 0.90 4.58
CA LEU A 43 -3.21 1.21 3.22
C LEU A 43 -2.41 2.37 2.62
N VAL A 44 -2.08 2.21 1.34
CA VAL A 44 -1.50 3.26 0.51
C VAL A 44 -2.47 3.57 -0.62
N SER A 45 -2.70 4.86 -0.91
CA SER A 45 -3.54 5.28 -2.03
C SER A 45 -2.91 6.44 -2.80
N THR A 46 -3.06 6.44 -4.12
CA THR A 46 -2.62 7.54 -4.99
C THR A 46 -3.63 8.68 -5.11
N SER A 47 -4.80 8.54 -4.48
CA SER A 47 -5.91 9.50 -4.54
C SER A 47 -6.62 9.57 -3.20
N ALA A 48 -7.11 10.76 -2.86
CA ALA A 48 -7.64 11.11 -1.55
C ALA A 48 -9.07 11.65 -1.61
N ASP A 49 -9.71 11.67 -2.78
CA ASP A 49 -11.11 12.08 -2.91
C ASP A 49 -12.09 11.13 -2.19
N ALA A 50 -13.34 11.57 -2.03
CA ALA A 50 -14.36 10.81 -1.29
C ALA A 50 -14.69 9.45 -1.93
N SER A 51 -14.63 9.34 -3.26
CA SER A 51 -14.85 8.06 -3.94
C SER A 51 -13.70 7.08 -3.71
N SER A 52 -12.47 7.60 -3.65
CA SER A 52 -11.27 6.85 -3.32
C SER A 52 -11.31 6.34 -1.88
N CYS A 53 -11.76 7.15 -0.93
CA CYS A 53 -11.95 6.71 0.46
C CYS A 53 -12.99 5.59 0.56
N ARG A 54 -14.13 5.71 -0.14
CA ARG A 54 -15.16 4.64 -0.17
C ARG A 54 -14.62 3.34 -0.74
N MET A 55 -13.79 3.41 -1.80
CA MET A 55 -13.15 2.23 -2.36
C MET A 55 -12.16 1.61 -1.36
N ALA A 56 -11.31 2.43 -0.74
CA ALA A 56 -10.36 1.97 0.27
C ALA A 56 -11.07 1.30 1.46
N ARG A 57 -12.20 1.85 1.91
CA ARG A 57 -13.02 1.24 2.96
C ARG A 57 -13.60 -0.11 2.52
N ARG A 58 -14.16 -0.21 1.32
CA ARG A 58 -14.66 -1.50 0.78
C ARG A 58 -13.54 -2.53 0.67
N LEU A 59 -12.34 -2.12 0.25
CA LEU A 59 -11.17 -2.98 0.19
C LEU A 59 -10.80 -3.48 1.60
N ALA A 60 -10.71 -2.58 2.58
CA ALA A 60 -10.42 -2.95 3.96
C ALA A 60 -11.50 -3.89 4.55
N ASP A 61 -12.78 -3.56 4.38
CA ASP A 61 -13.92 -4.35 4.86
C ASP A 61 -13.96 -5.75 4.22
N ALA A 62 -13.70 -5.86 2.91
CA ALA A 62 -13.63 -7.13 2.20
C ALA A 62 -12.52 -8.05 2.74
N HIS A 63 -11.47 -7.47 3.32
CA HIS A 63 -10.39 -8.16 3.98
C HIS A 63 -10.50 -8.17 5.51
N GLY A 64 -11.68 -7.88 6.06
CA GLY A 64 -11.96 -8.03 7.49
C GLY A 64 -11.40 -6.92 8.39
N HIS A 65 -10.99 -5.78 7.83
CA HIS A 65 -10.42 -4.68 8.59
C HIS A 65 -11.38 -3.49 8.69
N GLY A 66 -12.01 -3.32 9.85
CA GLY A 66 -12.89 -2.16 10.12
C GLY A 66 -12.12 -0.86 10.39
N ARG A 67 -10.85 -0.96 10.79
CA ARG A 67 -9.94 0.17 10.96
C ARG A 67 -8.50 -0.27 10.71
N LEU A 68 -7.74 0.60 10.07
CA LEU A 68 -6.35 0.35 9.67
C LEU A 68 -5.39 1.01 10.66
N ASP A 69 -4.22 0.41 10.85
CA ASP A 69 -3.16 0.95 11.70
C ASP A 69 -2.69 2.31 11.17
N TRP A 70 -2.46 2.39 9.87
CA TRP A 70 -2.12 3.64 9.20
C TRP A 70 -2.56 3.65 7.74
N VAL A 71 -2.80 4.86 7.24
CA VAL A 71 -3.14 5.17 5.86
C VAL A 71 -2.17 6.21 5.33
N MET A 72 -1.65 6.01 4.13
CA MET A 72 -0.77 6.95 3.44
C MET A 72 -1.36 7.37 2.10
N LEU A 73 -1.44 8.69 1.88
CA LEU A 73 -2.13 9.28 0.74
C LEU A 73 -1.17 10.12 -0.10
N PHE A 74 -1.09 9.77 -1.40
CA PHE A 74 -0.19 10.38 -2.38
C PHE A 74 -0.88 11.28 -3.40
N ASP A 75 -2.13 11.65 -3.15
CA ASP A 75 -2.89 12.55 -4.02
C ASP A 75 -2.10 13.85 -4.27
N PRO A 76 -1.92 14.28 -5.52
CA PRO A 76 -1.33 15.59 -5.80
C PRO A 76 -2.27 16.76 -5.48
N VAL A 77 -3.56 16.52 -5.28
CA VAL A 77 -4.59 17.53 -5.07
C VAL A 77 -5.11 17.49 -3.64
N ALA A 78 -5.37 18.67 -3.07
CA ALA A 78 -6.03 18.78 -1.78
C ALA A 78 -7.42 18.12 -1.80
N THR A 79 -7.83 17.52 -0.67
CA THR A 79 -9.11 16.82 -0.54
C THR A 79 -9.95 17.39 0.59
N GLU A 80 -11.27 17.34 0.44
CA GLU A 80 -12.21 17.61 1.52
C GLU A 80 -12.64 16.34 2.27
N ALA A 81 -12.22 15.16 1.78
CA ALA A 81 -12.66 13.87 2.32
C ALA A 81 -11.82 13.38 3.53
N MET A 82 -11.08 14.27 4.20
CA MET A 82 -10.17 13.86 5.29
C MET A 82 -10.89 13.17 6.45
N ALA A 83 -12.10 13.61 6.80
CA ALA A 83 -12.88 12.96 7.85
C ALA A 83 -13.16 11.47 7.53
N CYS A 84 -13.35 11.13 6.25
CA CYS A 84 -13.51 9.74 5.82
C CYS A 84 -12.23 8.94 6.04
N TRP A 85 -11.08 9.49 5.66
CA TRP A 85 -9.78 8.84 5.81
C TRP A 85 -9.36 8.69 7.27
N GLU A 86 -9.60 9.71 8.09
CA GLU A 86 -9.34 9.70 9.53
C GLU A 86 -10.26 8.70 10.27
N GLY A 87 -11.47 8.45 9.74
CA GLY A 87 -12.33 7.36 10.20
C GLY A 87 -11.82 5.97 9.82
N LEU A 88 -11.07 5.84 8.72
CA LEU A 88 -10.56 4.56 8.21
C LEU A 88 -9.24 4.14 8.88
N GLY A 89 -8.37 5.08 9.25
CA GLY A 89 -7.06 4.81 9.85
C GLY A 89 -6.92 5.33 11.28
N HIS A 90 -6.09 4.66 12.10
CA HIS A 90 -5.63 5.24 13.37
C HIS A 90 -4.66 6.40 13.14
N ARG A 91 -3.85 6.32 12.09
CA ARG A 91 -2.96 7.41 11.64
C ARG A 91 -3.11 7.63 10.14
N VAL A 92 -3.27 8.88 9.72
CA VAL A 92 -3.34 9.24 8.29
C VAL A 92 -2.20 10.19 7.94
N VAL A 93 -1.34 9.77 7.01
CA VAL A 93 -0.26 10.58 6.45
C VAL A 93 -0.67 11.09 5.08
N ALA A 94 -0.88 12.40 4.99
CA ALA A 94 -1.40 13.06 3.79
C ALA A 94 -0.63 14.37 3.53
N PRO A 95 0.57 14.31 2.92
CA PRO A 95 1.42 15.48 2.74
C PRO A 95 0.78 16.60 1.92
N HIS A 96 -0.09 16.23 0.97
CA HIS A 96 -0.82 17.17 0.12
C HIS A 96 -1.82 18.06 0.87
N GLN A 97 -2.16 17.73 2.11
CA GLN A 97 -3.04 18.52 2.98
C GLN A 97 -2.27 19.51 3.86
N GLY A 98 -1.01 19.83 3.52
CA GLY A 98 -0.14 20.70 4.33
C GLY A 98 0.34 20.05 5.63
N ARG A 99 0.14 18.73 5.81
CA ARG A 99 0.68 17.97 6.93
C ARG A 99 2.09 17.47 6.61
N ALA A 100 2.93 17.32 7.63
CA ALA A 100 4.25 16.73 7.45
C ALA A 100 4.13 15.30 6.91
N GLY A 101 4.84 15.01 5.83
CA GLY A 101 4.99 13.66 5.30
C GLY A 101 5.99 12.82 6.09
N LEU A 102 6.32 11.64 5.56
CA LEU A 102 7.42 10.85 6.06
C LEU A 102 8.74 11.47 5.57
N ALA A 103 9.68 11.74 6.47
CA ALA A 103 11.03 12.19 6.12
C ALA A 103 12.01 11.01 6.01
N MET A 104 13.15 11.22 5.35
CA MET A 104 14.24 10.23 5.32
C MET A 104 14.65 9.80 6.74
N GLY A 105 14.83 8.49 6.93
CA GLY A 105 15.12 7.88 8.24
C GLY A 105 13.90 7.73 9.16
N GLN A 106 12.76 8.32 8.84
CA GLN A 106 11.51 8.06 9.55
C GLN A 106 10.80 6.84 8.99
N ARG A 107 10.04 6.17 9.87
CA ARG A 107 9.18 5.04 9.53
C ARG A 107 7.79 5.25 10.08
N LEU A 108 6.78 4.85 9.31
CA LEU A 108 5.51 4.46 9.91
C LEU A 108 5.63 3.00 10.31
N LEU A 109 5.27 2.70 11.55
CA LEU A 109 5.44 1.39 12.14
C LEU A 109 4.13 0.97 12.81
N SER A 110 3.80 -0.30 12.61
CA SER A 110 2.98 -1.10 13.48
C SER A 110 3.53 -2.54 13.51
N ASP A 111 2.97 -3.41 14.34
CA ASP A 111 3.51 -4.76 14.52
C ASP A 111 3.49 -5.53 13.18
N GLY A 112 4.68 -5.84 12.68
CA GLY A 112 4.91 -6.50 11.39
C GLY A 112 4.54 -5.69 10.14
N LEU A 113 4.17 -4.42 10.27
CA LEU A 113 3.93 -3.52 9.14
C LEU A 113 4.80 -2.28 9.27
N SER A 114 5.58 -1.97 8.24
CA SER A 114 6.33 -0.71 8.23
C SER A 114 6.48 -0.12 6.86
N VAL A 115 6.47 1.21 6.75
CA VAL A 115 6.91 1.89 5.53
C VAL A 115 7.96 2.93 5.85
N GLU A 116 9.02 2.94 5.05
CA GLU A 116 10.11 3.90 5.14
C GLU A 116 10.43 4.55 3.79
N LEU A 117 10.90 5.79 3.83
CA LEU A 117 11.29 6.52 2.64
C LEU A 117 12.68 6.09 2.19
N LEU A 118 12.81 5.72 0.90
CA LEU A 118 14.09 5.42 0.25
C LEU A 118 14.67 6.66 -0.44
N SER A 119 13.79 7.53 -0.96
CA SER A 119 14.19 8.75 -1.64
C SER A 119 13.10 9.80 -1.55
N ASP A 120 13.49 11.03 -1.18
CA ASP A 120 12.59 12.19 -1.21
C ASP A 120 12.10 12.48 -2.64
N ARG A 121 12.93 12.20 -3.65
CA ARG A 121 12.57 12.41 -5.06
C ARG A 121 11.54 11.38 -5.51
N GLY A 122 10.31 11.84 -5.72
CA GLY A 122 9.20 11.01 -6.16
C GLY A 122 8.61 10.11 -5.07
N GLN A 123 9.16 10.16 -3.85
CA GLN A 123 8.71 9.39 -2.68
C GLN A 123 8.76 7.88 -2.90
N ALA A 124 9.89 7.38 -3.40
CA ALA A 124 10.14 5.94 -3.43
C ALA A 124 10.24 5.40 -2.00
N MET A 125 9.56 4.30 -1.70
CA MET A 125 9.53 3.73 -0.35
C MET A 125 9.75 2.23 -0.35
N LEU A 126 10.10 1.72 0.83
CA LEU A 126 10.10 0.31 1.15
C LEU A 126 9.00 0.03 2.17
N LEU A 127 8.05 -0.81 1.77
CA LEU A 127 7.03 -1.41 2.62
C LEU A 127 7.53 -2.76 3.10
N ARG A 128 7.32 -3.07 4.37
CA ARG A 128 7.51 -4.40 4.95
C ARG A 128 6.20 -4.94 5.49
N VAL A 129 5.95 -6.21 5.21
CA VAL A 129 4.78 -6.97 5.64
C VAL A 129 5.27 -8.31 6.16
N GLY A 130 5.49 -8.39 7.48
CA GLY A 130 6.25 -9.47 8.10
C GLY A 130 7.66 -9.55 7.48
N ASP A 131 7.95 -10.70 6.88
CA ASP A 131 9.21 -10.95 6.17
C ASP A 131 9.23 -10.42 4.74
N GLN A 132 8.07 -10.09 4.16
CA GLN A 132 7.97 -9.59 2.80
C GLN A 132 8.39 -8.13 2.72
N ARG A 133 9.04 -7.77 1.61
CA ARG A 133 9.59 -6.46 1.29
C ARG A 133 9.08 -6.01 -0.06
N TRP A 134 8.33 -4.92 -0.06
CA TRP A 134 7.69 -4.37 -1.25
C TRP A 134 8.19 -2.98 -1.55
N ARG A 135 8.60 -2.75 -2.78
CA ARG A 135 8.95 -1.41 -3.25
C ARG A 135 7.68 -0.66 -3.64
N LEU A 136 7.47 0.51 -3.08
CA LEU A 136 6.31 1.34 -3.41
C LEU A 136 6.75 2.56 -4.22
N LEU A 137 6.21 2.66 -5.44
CA LEU A 137 6.48 3.75 -6.37
C LEU A 137 5.19 4.51 -6.66
N PRO A 138 4.79 5.46 -5.79
CA PRO A 138 3.50 6.12 -5.91
C PRO A 138 3.40 7.02 -7.15
N ARG A 139 4.54 7.44 -7.72
CA ARG A 139 4.61 8.33 -8.89
C ARG A 139 5.73 7.92 -9.85
N PRO A 140 5.64 8.27 -11.14
CA PRO A 140 6.69 7.95 -12.12
C PRO A 140 8.07 8.39 -11.66
N GLN A 141 8.20 9.58 -11.05
CA GLN A 141 9.48 10.14 -10.62
C GLN A 141 10.23 9.24 -9.60
N ALA A 142 9.51 8.42 -8.83
CA ALA A 142 10.10 7.47 -7.87
C ALA A 142 10.94 6.40 -8.58
N LEU A 143 10.44 5.90 -9.72
CA LEU A 143 11.11 4.89 -10.53
C LEU A 143 12.45 5.42 -11.06
N TRP A 144 12.44 6.67 -11.54
CA TRP A 144 13.64 7.34 -12.03
C TRP A 144 14.65 7.58 -10.91
N ALA A 145 14.20 8.01 -9.73
CA ALA A 145 15.09 8.23 -8.59
C ALA A 145 15.82 6.95 -8.17
N LEU A 146 15.12 5.81 -8.13
CA LEU A 146 15.72 4.52 -7.77
C LEU A 146 16.71 4.01 -8.82
N ARG A 147 16.43 4.21 -10.12
CA ARG A 147 17.37 3.83 -11.20
C ARG A 147 18.76 4.42 -11.01
N HIS A 148 18.84 5.64 -10.48
CA HIS A 148 20.11 6.36 -10.31
C HIS A 148 20.82 6.04 -9.00
N GLN A 149 20.12 5.50 -8.00
CA GLN A 149 20.69 5.22 -6.67
C GLN A 149 21.29 3.81 -6.54
N GLY A 150 21.10 2.93 -7.53
CA GLY A 150 21.49 1.52 -7.44
C GLY A 150 20.49 0.71 -6.60
N SER A 151 20.44 -0.61 -6.84
CA SER A 151 19.37 -1.48 -6.32
C SER A 151 19.14 -1.33 -4.81
N SER A 152 17.93 -0.89 -4.44
CA SER A 152 17.42 -0.95 -3.07
C SER A 152 17.09 -2.40 -2.72
N GLY A 153 18.12 -3.19 -2.42
CA GLY A 153 18.04 -4.53 -1.83
C GLY A 153 17.21 -5.57 -2.58
N ASP A 154 17.25 -6.79 -2.07
CA ASP A 154 16.33 -7.84 -2.48
C ASP A 154 14.92 -7.49 -1.95
N VAL A 155 13.93 -7.49 -2.85
CA VAL A 155 12.53 -7.18 -2.58
C VAL A 155 11.67 -8.31 -3.18
N ASP A 156 10.52 -8.59 -2.60
CA ASP A 156 9.60 -9.62 -3.07
C ASP A 156 8.68 -9.12 -4.19
N GLY A 157 8.50 -7.81 -4.29
CA GLY A 157 7.65 -7.21 -5.32
C GLY A 157 7.74 -5.71 -5.41
N THR A 158 7.15 -5.16 -6.48
CA THR A 158 7.05 -3.72 -6.69
C THR A 158 5.60 -3.33 -6.99
N TRP A 159 5.09 -2.36 -6.24
CA TRP A 159 3.80 -1.72 -6.50
C TRP A 159 4.01 -0.38 -7.20
N LEU A 160 3.22 -0.14 -8.25
CA LEU A 160 3.23 1.08 -9.03
C LEU A 160 1.92 1.83 -8.85
N GLY A 161 2.02 3.08 -8.40
CA GLY A 161 0.89 4.02 -8.33
C GLY A 161 0.53 4.66 -9.68
N PHE A 162 1.06 4.13 -10.78
CA PHE A 162 0.92 4.68 -12.13
C PHE A 162 1.11 3.58 -13.18
N PRO A 163 0.50 3.74 -14.37
CA PRO A 163 0.74 2.82 -15.47
C PRO A 163 2.15 3.07 -16.07
N PRO A 164 3.05 2.07 -16.10
CA PRO A 164 4.40 2.25 -16.64
C PRO A 164 4.41 2.36 -18.17
N ASN A 165 5.31 3.18 -18.72
CA ASN A 165 5.52 3.28 -20.16
C ASN A 165 6.29 2.07 -20.73
N ARG A 166 6.54 2.03 -22.05
CA ARG A 166 7.23 0.88 -22.68
C ARG A 166 8.66 0.69 -22.17
N THR A 167 9.42 1.77 -22.06
CA THR A 167 10.80 1.75 -21.58
C THR A 167 10.88 1.36 -20.11
N GLU A 168 9.99 1.89 -19.29
CA GLU A 168 9.89 1.57 -17.86
C GLU A 168 9.53 0.09 -17.65
N ARG A 169 8.65 -0.48 -18.48
CA ARG A 169 8.34 -1.92 -18.44
C ARG A 169 9.52 -2.81 -18.79
N SER A 170 10.35 -2.43 -19.76
CA SER A 170 11.58 -3.19 -20.08
C SER A 170 12.50 -3.21 -18.87
N TRP A 171 12.74 -2.04 -18.28
CA TRP A 171 13.61 -1.91 -17.12
C TRP A 171 13.10 -2.70 -15.89
N LEU A 172 11.78 -2.67 -15.63
CA LEU A 172 11.18 -3.45 -14.55
C LEU A 172 11.35 -4.96 -14.75
N LYS A 173 11.33 -5.46 -16.00
CA LYS A 173 11.54 -6.87 -16.33
C LYS A 173 13.00 -7.31 -16.24
N GLU A 174 13.93 -6.40 -16.50
CA GLU A 174 15.38 -6.68 -16.58
C GLU A 174 16.07 -6.66 -15.20
N GLY A 175 15.40 -6.24 -14.12
CA GLY A 175 16.07 -6.01 -12.82
C GLY A 175 15.22 -6.11 -11.54
N GLY A 176 14.07 -6.81 -11.52
CA GLY A 176 13.32 -6.97 -10.25
C GLY A 176 11.98 -7.71 -10.36
N PRO A 177 11.36 -8.04 -9.22
CA PRO A 177 10.36 -9.11 -9.03
C PRO A 177 8.95 -8.75 -9.53
N GLU A 178 8.03 -9.72 -9.38
CA GLU A 178 6.63 -9.70 -9.81
C GLU A 178 5.94 -8.34 -9.52
N VAL A 179 5.40 -7.74 -10.59
CA VAL A 179 4.67 -6.46 -10.51
C VAL A 179 3.21 -6.80 -10.23
N ALA A 180 2.76 -6.54 -9.00
CA ALA A 180 1.34 -6.52 -8.70
C ALA A 180 0.75 -5.21 -9.25
N LEU A 181 0.15 -5.29 -10.44
CA LEU A 181 -0.68 -4.23 -11.01
C LEU A 181 -2.07 -4.24 -10.36
#